data_AF-A0A7J9QJC6-F1
#
_entry.id   AF-A0A7J9QJC6-F1
#
_cell.length_a   1.000
_cell.length_b   1.000
_cell.length_c   1.000
_cell.angle_alpha   90.00
_cell.angle_beta   90.00
_cell.angle_gamma   90.00
#
_symmetry.space_group_name_H-M   'P 1'
#
loop_
_entity.id
_entity.type
_entity.pdbx_description
1 polymer ?
#
loop_
_entity_poly.entity_id
_entity_poly.type
_entity_poly.pdbx_seq_one_letter_code
_entity_poly.pdbx_strand_id
1 'polypeptide(L)'
;MKSVFIIAIVTVTMIGVMVPSVFAQQFEDFDYTIRGGEVLKFELDSDNTSLLISIDARARGELIITLPRAIIDAKIGSEDTDFDVFIRGMQISSYEETITPYDRTVTIPFKRSNDELSIVGTHIFSQPAVTMQTQSIEQMLQSELNEEIPSRQAKLLIFSDTEWAGAFQSSNIDFTEIAGQNNEDIIFECNSSMGSQALFGAKIQKLTQEGYLELFVIQNQKILSQGSTEASFGEVYITDNCLSNSGPTPVPDGGG
;
A
#
# COMPACT_ATOMS: atom_id res chain seq x y z
N MET A 1 21.11 6.36 70.63
CA MET A 1 21.77 5.41 69.72
C MET A 1 20.76 5.00 68.65
N LYS A 2 21.13 5.25 67.38
CA LYS A 2 20.59 4.73 66.10
C LYS A 2 19.10 4.94 65.76
N SER A 3 18.81 6.05 65.09
CA SER A 3 17.68 6.16 64.15
C SER A 3 17.90 5.19 63.00
N VAL A 4 16.92 4.32 62.75
CA VAL A 4 16.89 3.43 61.59
C VAL A 4 16.00 4.10 60.54
N PHE A 5 16.62 4.63 59.47
CA PHE A 5 15.90 5.07 58.28
C PHE A 5 15.56 3.83 57.44
N ILE A 6 14.28 3.47 57.35
CA ILE A 6 13.78 2.46 56.43
C ILE A 6 13.59 3.14 55.07
N ILE A 7 14.50 2.86 54.14
CA ILE A 7 14.36 3.26 52.73
C ILE A 7 13.44 2.23 52.07
N ALA A 8 12.19 2.60 51.84
CA ALA A 8 11.27 1.81 51.02
C ALA A 8 11.68 1.96 49.55
N ILE A 9 12.32 0.94 49.00
CA ILE A 9 12.63 0.85 47.57
C ILE A 9 11.32 0.50 46.87
N VAL A 10 10.67 1.49 46.27
CA VAL A 10 9.53 1.28 45.38
C VAL A 10 10.09 0.78 44.04
N THR A 11 10.09 -0.53 43.85
CA THR A 11 10.38 -1.14 42.55
C THR A 11 9.20 -0.87 41.63
N VAL A 12 9.31 0.15 40.79
CA VAL A 12 8.38 0.38 39.68
C VAL A 12 8.60 -0.75 38.67
N THR A 13 7.76 -1.76 38.71
CA THR A 13 7.65 -2.73 37.62
C THR A 13 7.03 -1.99 36.43
N MET A 14 7.88 -1.54 35.51
CA MET A 14 7.46 -1.16 34.16
C MET A 14 6.80 -2.38 33.52
N ILE A 15 5.48 -2.48 33.64
CA ILE A 15 4.69 -3.38 32.79
C ILE A 15 4.72 -2.71 31.42
N GLY A 16 5.69 -3.09 30.59
CA GLY A 16 5.71 -2.72 29.19
C GLY A 16 4.42 -3.21 28.56
N VAL A 17 3.51 -2.29 28.27
CA VAL A 17 2.37 -2.57 27.41
C VAL A 17 2.96 -2.80 26.03
N MET A 18 3.14 -4.07 25.66
CA MET A 18 3.40 -4.45 24.28
C MET A 18 2.18 -3.99 23.49
N VAL A 19 2.29 -2.82 22.86
CA VAL A 19 1.33 -2.40 21.84
C VAL A 19 1.41 -3.50 20.78
N PRO A 20 0.32 -4.24 20.49
CA PRO A 20 0.36 -5.17 19.38
C PRO A 20 0.67 -4.34 18.14
N SER A 21 1.80 -4.65 17.48
CA SER A 21 2.11 -4.11 16.16
C SER A 21 1.08 -4.69 15.21
N VAL A 22 -0.02 -3.96 14.99
CA VAL A 22 -1.10 -4.35 14.06
C VAL A 22 -0.66 -4.20 12.59
N PHE A 23 0.64 -3.99 12.33
CA PHE A 23 1.21 -3.82 10.99
C PHE A 23 1.50 -5.13 10.23
N ALA A 24 1.05 -6.27 10.76
CA ALA A 24 1.15 -7.57 10.09
C ALA A 24 -0.12 -7.95 9.29
N GLN A 25 -0.97 -6.98 8.96
CA GLN A 25 -2.09 -7.13 8.04
C GLN A 25 -1.95 -6.01 7.00
N GLN A 26 -1.93 -6.21 5.69
CA GLN A 26 -2.52 -7.28 4.90
C GLN A 26 -2.14 -7.00 3.43
N PHE A 27 -1.12 -7.66 2.88
CA PHE A 27 -1.25 -8.07 1.49
C PHE A 27 -2.02 -9.37 1.55
N GLU A 28 -3.14 -9.43 0.85
CA GLU A 28 -3.85 -10.68 0.60
C GLU A 28 -2.83 -11.76 0.23
N ASP A 29 -2.97 -12.94 0.82
CA ASP A 29 -2.27 -14.13 0.36
C ASP A 29 -2.45 -14.19 -1.16
N PHE A 30 -1.36 -14.18 -1.93
CA PHE A 30 -1.42 -14.39 -3.38
C PHE A 30 -2.27 -15.64 -3.66
N ASP A 31 -3.08 -15.64 -4.71
CA ASP A 31 -3.77 -16.88 -5.08
C ASP A 31 -2.70 -17.87 -5.58
N TYR A 32 -2.49 -18.96 -4.86
CA TYR A 32 -1.49 -19.95 -5.19
C TYR A 32 -1.95 -21.37 -4.93
N THR A 33 -1.40 -22.29 -5.73
CA THR A 33 -1.50 -23.73 -5.54
C THR A 33 -0.10 -24.33 -5.57
N ILE A 34 0.26 -25.11 -4.54
CA ILE A 34 1.55 -25.78 -4.46
C ILE A 34 1.37 -27.30 -4.39
N ARG A 35 2.20 -28.02 -5.13
CA ARG A 35 2.33 -29.49 -5.05
C ARG A 35 3.75 -29.84 -4.64
N GLY A 36 3.92 -30.88 -3.82
CA GLY A 36 5.26 -31.35 -3.42
C GLY A 36 5.92 -30.54 -2.31
N GLY A 37 5.23 -29.58 -1.69
CA GLY A 37 5.71 -28.77 -0.58
C GLY A 37 4.61 -27.88 -0.02
N GLU A 38 4.99 -26.94 0.84
CA GLU A 38 4.13 -25.89 1.41
C GLU A 38 4.84 -24.53 1.28
N VAL A 39 4.08 -23.45 1.05
CA VAL A 39 4.64 -22.10 1.09
C VAL A 39 4.70 -21.64 2.54
N LEU A 40 5.85 -21.11 2.94
CA LEU A 40 6.10 -20.62 4.30
C LEU A 40 5.88 -19.11 4.40
N LYS A 41 6.36 -18.35 3.40
CA LYS A 41 6.33 -16.89 3.41
C LYS A 41 6.45 -16.32 1.99
N PHE A 42 5.76 -15.21 1.76
CA PHE A 42 5.97 -14.29 0.67
C PHE A 42 6.61 -13.01 1.20
N GLU A 43 7.59 -12.47 0.48
CA GLU A 43 8.26 -11.22 0.82
C GLU A 43 8.51 -10.41 -0.45
N LEU A 44 7.94 -9.21 -0.51
CA LEU A 44 8.22 -8.27 -1.59
C LEU A 44 9.52 -7.53 -1.26
N ASP A 45 10.45 -7.57 -2.20
CA ASP A 45 11.71 -6.84 -2.16
C ASP A 45 11.63 -5.74 -3.23
N SER A 46 11.33 -4.52 -2.78
CA SER A 46 11.25 -3.33 -3.63
C SER A 46 12.59 -2.96 -4.24
N ASP A 47 13.68 -3.19 -3.52
CA ASP A 47 15.03 -2.78 -3.92
C ASP A 47 15.50 -3.62 -5.12
N ASN A 48 15.15 -4.91 -5.12
CA ASN A 48 15.47 -5.84 -6.20
C ASN A 48 14.30 -6.07 -7.17
N THR A 49 13.17 -5.37 -7.00
CA THR A 49 11.96 -5.53 -7.84
C THR A 49 11.52 -6.99 -7.92
N SER A 50 11.52 -7.68 -6.77
CA SER A 50 11.34 -9.13 -6.72
C SER A 50 10.38 -9.61 -5.64
N LEU A 51 9.68 -10.70 -5.91
CA LEU A 51 8.91 -11.46 -4.94
C LEU A 51 9.74 -12.67 -4.50
N LEU A 52 10.18 -12.68 -3.24
CA LEU A 52 10.84 -13.80 -2.59
C LEU A 52 9.80 -14.74 -1.98
N ILE A 53 9.93 -16.04 -2.27
CA ILE A 53 9.00 -17.07 -1.86
C ILE A 53 9.78 -18.15 -1.10
N SER A 54 9.56 -18.22 0.21
CA SER A 54 10.12 -19.28 1.05
C SER A 54 9.19 -20.49 1.05
N ILE A 55 9.71 -21.68 0.77
CA ILE A 55 8.92 -22.93 0.71
C ILE A 55 9.57 -24.06 1.53
N ASP A 56 8.76 -24.97 2.05
CA ASP A 56 9.20 -26.28 2.54
C ASP A 56 9.01 -27.34 1.45
N ALA A 57 10.02 -27.48 0.56
CA ALA A 57 9.98 -28.45 -0.53
C ALA A 57 10.29 -29.88 -0.07
N ARG A 58 9.24 -30.64 0.21
CA ARG A 58 9.32 -32.04 0.68
C ARG A 58 9.55 -33.05 -0.44
N ALA A 59 9.12 -32.73 -1.67
CA ALA A 59 9.23 -33.56 -2.86
C ALA A 59 9.42 -32.70 -4.12
N ARG A 60 9.53 -33.35 -5.30
CA ARG A 60 9.42 -32.64 -6.57
C ARG A 60 7.97 -32.18 -6.74
N GLY A 61 7.80 -30.95 -7.21
CA GLY A 61 6.48 -30.43 -7.56
C GLY A 61 6.58 -29.07 -8.25
N GLU A 62 5.52 -28.29 -8.11
CA GLU A 62 5.36 -27.00 -8.76
C GLU A 62 4.58 -26.05 -7.87
N LEU A 63 4.92 -24.77 -7.96
CA LEU A 63 4.15 -23.66 -7.41
C LEU A 63 3.47 -22.95 -8.57
N ILE A 64 2.16 -22.84 -8.53
CA ILE A 64 1.36 -22.02 -9.43
C ILE A 64 0.92 -20.82 -8.60
N ILE A 65 1.25 -19.60 -9.03
CA ILE A 65 0.92 -18.38 -8.31
C ILE A 65 0.39 -17.32 -9.26
N THR A 66 -0.72 -16.68 -8.90
CA THR A 66 -1.31 -15.57 -9.64
C THR A 66 -0.92 -14.25 -8.98
N LEU A 67 -0.28 -13.41 -9.77
CA LEU A 67 0.33 -12.15 -9.36
C LEU A 67 -0.44 -11.00 -10.00
N PRO A 68 -1.11 -10.13 -9.22
CA PRO A 68 -1.70 -8.92 -9.76
C PRO A 68 -0.62 -8.02 -10.35
N ARG A 69 -0.84 -7.49 -11.56
CA ARG A 69 0.12 -6.57 -12.21
C ARG A 69 0.33 -5.27 -11.43
N ALA A 70 -0.64 -4.89 -10.61
CA ALA A 70 -0.51 -3.76 -9.69
C ALA A 70 0.52 -4.02 -8.58
N ILE A 71 0.85 -5.28 -8.30
CA ILE A 71 1.80 -5.70 -7.26
C ILE A 71 3.17 -6.03 -7.85
N ILE A 72 3.23 -6.75 -8.97
CA ILE A 72 4.49 -7.04 -9.65
C ILE A 72 4.23 -7.23 -11.14
N ASP A 73 5.03 -6.58 -11.99
CA ASP A 73 4.88 -6.63 -13.44
C ASP A 73 6.26 -6.61 -14.13
N ALA A 74 6.31 -7.13 -15.36
CA ALA A 74 7.51 -7.15 -16.20
C ALA A 74 7.22 -6.58 -17.59
N LYS A 75 7.64 -5.34 -17.81
CA LYS A 75 7.42 -4.60 -19.05
C LYS A 75 8.64 -3.81 -19.49
N ILE A 76 8.79 -3.66 -20.81
CA ILE A 76 9.71 -2.70 -21.44
C ILE A 76 8.85 -1.71 -22.22
N GLY A 77 8.73 -0.49 -21.71
CA GLY A 77 7.76 0.48 -22.22
C GLY A 77 6.33 -0.05 -22.04
N SER A 78 5.56 -0.15 -23.12
CA SER A 78 4.19 -0.72 -23.09
C SER A 78 4.13 -2.23 -23.34
N GLU A 79 5.23 -2.85 -23.76
CA GLU A 79 5.27 -4.26 -24.13
C GLU A 79 5.56 -5.15 -22.92
N ASP A 80 4.85 -6.26 -22.81
CA ASP A 80 5.12 -7.26 -21.78
C ASP A 80 6.41 -8.02 -22.11
N THR A 81 7.21 -8.23 -21.08
CA THR A 81 8.37 -9.13 -21.11
C THR A 81 8.20 -10.21 -20.04
N ASP A 82 8.99 -11.26 -20.14
CA ASP A 82 8.94 -12.42 -19.24
C ASP A 82 9.54 -12.05 -17.88
N PHE A 83 9.07 -12.70 -16.81
CA PHE A 83 9.73 -12.60 -15.50
C PHE A 83 11.11 -13.28 -15.50
N ASP A 84 12.01 -12.82 -14.64
CA ASP A 84 13.22 -13.59 -14.32
C ASP A 84 12.97 -14.42 -13.06
N VAL A 85 12.97 -15.74 -13.20
CA VAL A 85 12.67 -16.68 -12.11
C VAL A 85 13.94 -17.37 -11.62
N PHE A 86 14.13 -17.42 -10.30
CA PHE A 86 15.29 -18.01 -9.64
C PHE A 86 14.89 -19.07 -8.64
N ILE A 87 15.75 -20.08 -8.47
CA ILE A 87 15.68 -21.09 -7.42
C ILE A 87 17.01 -21.08 -6.66
N ARG A 88 16.99 -20.71 -5.38
CA ARG A 88 18.19 -20.50 -4.55
C ARG A 88 19.23 -19.60 -5.22
N GLY A 89 18.77 -18.47 -5.78
CA GLY A 89 19.61 -17.51 -6.49
C GLY A 89 20.12 -17.94 -7.87
N MET A 90 19.76 -19.14 -8.37
CA MET A 90 20.10 -19.57 -9.73
C MET A 90 18.91 -19.36 -10.66
N GLN A 91 19.09 -18.57 -11.72
CA GLN A 91 18.06 -18.34 -12.73
C GLN A 91 17.70 -19.65 -13.43
N ILE A 92 16.41 -19.90 -13.62
CA ILE A 92 15.91 -21.03 -14.39
C ILE A 92 15.43 -20.56 -15.76
N SER A 93 15.59 -21.42 -16.77
CA SER A 93 15.16 -21.14 -18.14
C SER A 93 13.82 -21.76 -18.50
N SER A 94 13.18 -22.49 -17.57
CA SER A 94 11.96 -23.24 -17.84
C SER A 94 10.99 -23.08 -16.68
N TYR A 95 9.94 -22.30 -16.95
CA TYR A 95 8.74 -22.11 -16.16
C TYR A 95 7.63 -21.71 -17.15
N GLU A 96 6.38 -21.68 -16.71
CA GLU A 96 5.27 -21.21 -17.56
C GLU A 96 4.74 -19.88 -17.03
N GLU A 97 4.40 -18.97 -17.94
CA GLU A 97 3.75 -17.70 -17.63
C GLU A 97 2.48 -17.56 -18.48
N THR A 98 1.38 -17.23 -17.84
CA THR A 98 0.13 -16.84 -18.51
C THR A 98 -0.18 -15.40 -18.15
N ILE A 99 -0.32 -14.57 -19.18
CA ILE A 99 -0.43 -13.13 -19.05
C ILE A 99 -1.87 -12.70 -19.37
N THR A 100 -2.50 -11.95 -18.47
CA THR A 100 -3.79 -11.28 -18.71
C THR A 100 -3.62 -9.77 -18.58
N PRO A 101 -4.65 -8.96 -18.89
CA PRO A 101 -4.61 -7.51 -18.63
C PRO A 101 -4.51 -7.13 -17.15
N TYR A 102 -4.87 -8.03 -16.22
CA TYR A 102 -4.99 -7.71 -14.78
C TYR A 102 -3.93 -8.40 -13.93
N ASP A 103 -3.53 -9.61 -14.31
CA ASP A 103 -2.66 -10.47 -13.54
C ASP A 103 -1.73 -11.29 -14.45
N ARG A 104 -0.76 -11.94 -13.80
CA ARG A 104 0.17 -12.88 -14.40
C ARG A 104 0.20 -14.13 -13.55
N THR A 105 -0.04 -15.28 -14.16
CA THR A 105 0.06 -16.57 -13.47
C THR A 105 1.37 -17.25 -13.84
N VAL A 106 2.19 -17.57 -12.83
CA VAL A 106 3.52 -18.17 -13.00
C VAL A 106 3.52 -19.58 -12.42
N THR A 107 3.97 -20.55 -13.20
CA THR A 107 4.13 -21.96 -12.78
C THR A 107 5.62 -22.30 -12.69
N ILE A 108 6.11 -22.47 -11.46
CA ILE A 108 7.53 -22.68 -11.16
C ILE A 108 7.76 -24.13 -10.71
N PRO A 109 8.46 -24.96 -11.49
CA PRO A 109 8.83 -26.30 -11.06
C PRO A 109 9.98 -26.28 -10.05
N PHE A 110 9.89 -27.06 -8.98
CA PHE A 110 10.95 -27.20 -7.98
C PHE A 110 11.24 -28.65 -7.60
N LYS A 111 12.41 -28.88 -6.99
CA LYS A 111 12.85 -30.17 -6.46
C LYS A 111 12.89 -30.12 -4.94
N ARG A 112 12.94 -31.31 -4.34
CA ARG A 112 13.19 -31.45 -2.89
C ARG A 112 14.41 -30.62 -2.49
N SER A 113 14.32 -29.96 -1.33
CA SER A 113 15.36 -29.08 -0.78
C SER A 113 15.57 -27.76 -1.53
N ASN A 114 14.71 -27.39 -2.48
CA ASN A 114 14.60 -26.01 -2.91
C ASN A 114 13.73 -25.25 -1.89
N ASP A 115 14.37 -24.46 -1.05
CA ASP A 115 13.76 -23.72 0.06
C ASP A 115 13.39 -22.28 -0.30
N GLU A 116 13.90 -21.79 -1.43
CA GLU A 116 13.77 -20.40 -1.87
C GLU A 116 13.53 -20.32 -3.38
N LEU A 117 12.47 -19.61 -3.75
CA LEU A 117 12.16 -19.20 -5.12
C LEU A 117 12.10 -17.66 -5.17
N SER A 118 12.43 -17.06 -6.31
CA SER A 118 12.29 -15.62 -6.52
C SER A 118 11.74 -15.34 -7.91
N ILE A 119 10.82 -14.37 -8.00
CA ILE A 119 10.28 -13.86 -9.27
C ILE A 119 10.67 -12.39 -9.36
N VAL A 120 11.45 -12.02 -10.37
CA VAL A 120 11.95 -10.65 -10.57
C VAL A 120 11.24 -10.02 -11.75
N GLY A 121 10.64 -8.86 -11.53
CA GLY A 121 9.96 -8.06 -12.54
C GLY A 121 10.74 -6.81 -12.93
N THR A 122 10.09 -5.91 -13.67
CA THR A 122 10.59 -4.56 -13.93
C THR A 122 9.88 -3.50 -13.09
N HIS A 123 8.75 -3.85 -12.49
CA HIS A 123 8.01 -3.03 -11.55
C HIS A 123 7.52 -3.90 -10.41
N ILE A 124 7.62 -3.40 -9.19
CA ILE A 124 7.02 -4.02 -8.01
C ILE A 124 6.37 -2.91 -7.19
N PHE A 125 5.25 -3.24 -6.56
CA PHE A 125 4.64 -2.40 -5.57
C PHE A 125 5.62 -2.26 -4.41
N SER A 126 6.16 -1.06 -4.23
CA SER A 126 6.86 -0.71 -3.01
C SER A 126 5.83 -0.15 -2.02
N GLN A 127 5.70 -0.82 -0.88
CA GLN A 127 5.29 -0.08 0.32
C GLN A 127 6.39 0.97 0.56
N PRO A 128 6.05 2.24 0.81
CA PRO A 128 7.06 3.26 1.06
C PRO A 128 7.96 2.77 2.19
N ALA A 129 9.28 2.78 1.95
CA ALA A 129 10.25 2.31 2.93
C ALA A 129 9.99 3.05 4.25
N VAL A 130 9.83 2.32 5.36
CA VAL A 130 9.68 2.92 6.69
C VAL A 130 11.01 3.60 7.05
N THR A 131 11.16 4.82 6.60
CA THR A 131 12.20 5.73 7.04
C THR A 131 11.68 6.48 8.27
N MET A 132 12.56 7.12 9.03
CA MET A 132 12.16 7.98 10.16
C MET A 132 11.12 9.06 9.77
N GLN A 133 10.96 9.34 8.47
CA GLN A 133 9.93 10.20 7.88
C GLN A 133 8.54 9.53 7.80
N THR A 134 8.46 8.22 7.57
CA THR A 134 7.18 7.49 7.48
C THR A 134 6.44 7.49 8.82
N GLN A 135 7.16 7.41 9.94
CA GLN A 135 6.56 7.53 11.27
C GLN A 135 5.92 8.92 11.51
N SER A 136 6.50 9.99 10.96
CA SER A 136 5.89 11.32 11.07
C SER A 136 4.73 11.49 10.10
N ILE A 137 4.80 10.93 8.89
CA ILE A 137 3.69 10.93 7.93
C ILE A 137 2.49 10.16 8.47
N GLU A 138 2.68 8.96 9.02
CA GLU A 138 1.60 8.20 9.65
C GLU A 138 0.97 8.98 10.82
N GLN A 139 1.78 9.62 11.67
CA GLN A 139 1.25 10.46 12.75
C GLN A 139 0.45 11.65 12.23
N MET A 140 0.95 12.32 11.19
CA MET A 140 0.24 13.43 10.53
C MET A 140 -1.06 12.93 9.89
N LEU A 141 -1.02 11.85 9.11
CA LEU A 141 -2.19 11.22 8.51
C LEU A 141 -3.22 10.79 9.56
N GLN A 142 -2.79 10.20 10.67
CA GLN A 142 -3.70 9.85 11.77
C GLN A 142 -4.31 11.11 12.41
N SER A 143 -3.55 12.21 12.54
CA SER A 143 -4.10 13.46 13.03
C SER A 143 -5.16 14.04 12.09
N GLU A 144 -4.94 13.95 10.78
CA GLU A 144 -5.90 14.35 9.73
C GLU A 144 -7.13 13.43 9.71
N LEU A 145 -6.95 12.13 9.92
CA LEU A 145 -8.04 11.15 9.96
C LEU A 145 -8.92 11.33 11.19
N ASN A 146 -8.37 11.85 12.29
CA ASN A 146 -9.11 12.16 13.52
C ASN A 146 -9.87 13.50 13.44
N GLU A 147 -9.60 14.34 12.43
CA GLU A 147 -10.33 15.58 12.21
C GLU A 147 -11.68 15.30 11.51
N GLU A 148 -12.74 15.96 11.95
CA GLU A 148 -14.05 15.87 11.29
C GLU A 148 -14.04 16.67 9.99
N ILE A 149 -13.85 15.97 8.86
CA ILE A 149 -14.05 16.53 7.53
C ILE A 149 -15.55 16.83 7.31
N PRO A 150 -15.93 18.02 6.82
CA PRO A 150 -17.32 18.34 6.55
C PRO A 150 -18.00 17.32 5.63
N SER A 151 -19.27 17.05 5.89
CA SER A 151 -20.05 16.11 5.08
C SER A 151 -20.02 16.52 3.60
N ARG A 152 -19.85 15.54 2.70
CA ARG A 152 -19.77 15.72 1.23
C ARG A 152 -18.46 16.32 0.70
N GLN A 153 -17.46 16.50 1.55
CA GLN A 153 -16.12 16.90 1.14
C GLN A 153 -15.13 15.75 1.34
N ALA A 154 -14.04 15.79 0.60
CA ALA A 154 -12.86 14.94 0.80
C ALA A 154 -11.64 15.84 0.95
N LYS A 155 -10.57 15.30 1.54
CA LYS A 155 -9.30 15.99 1.71
C LYS A 155 -8.22 15.21 0.96
N LEU A 156 -7.54 15.87 0.04
CA LEU A 156 -6.32 15.39 -0.61
C LEU A 156 -5.14 15.84 0.26
N LEU A 157 -4.43 14.89 0.81
CA LEU A 157 -3.20 15.08 1.57
C LEU A 157 -2.01 14.78 0.65
N ILE A 158 -1.07 15.70 0.61
CA ILE A 158 0.16 15.62 -0.17
C ILE A 158 1.29 15.65 0.84
N PHE A 159 2.06 14.57 0.96
CA PHE A 159 3.27 14.50 1.76
C PHE A 159 4.48 14.46 0.83
N SER A 160 5.43 15.36 1.05
CA SER A 160 6.61 15.49 0.22
C SER A 160 7.70 16.25 0.97
N ASP A 161 8.95 16.05 0.57
CA ASP A 161 10.10 16.89 0.92
C ASP A 161 10.65 17.65 -0.30
N THR A 162 9.87 17.68 -1.39
CA THR A 162 10.29 18.30 -2.64
C THR A 162 9.22 19.21 -3.24
N GLU A 163 9.57 19.86 -4.36
CA GLU A 163 8.67 20.62 -5.22
C GLU A 163 7.85 19.66 -6.10
N TRP A 164 6.55 19.94 -6.21
CA TRP A 164 5.63 19.15 -7.00
C TRP A 164 4.60 20.03 -7.70
N ALA A 165 4.05 19.53 -8.81
CA ALA A 165 2.95 20.15 -9.51
C ALA A 165 2.02 19.08 -10.07
N GLY A 166 0.75 19.43 -10.25
CA GLY A 166 -0.25 18.49 -10.70
C GLY A 166 -1.60 19.12 -10.90
N ALA A 167 -2.59 18.25 -10.98
CA ALA A 167 -3.98 18.66 -11.02
C ALA A 167 -4.87 17.58 -10.41
N PHE A 168 -6.04 18.01 -9.97
CA PHE A 168 -7.09 17.11 -9.54
C PHE A 168 -8.44 17.54 -10.12
N GLN A 169 -9.37 16.60 -10.17
CA GLN A 169 -10.75 16.83 -10.57
C GLN A 169 -11.67 15.90 -9.80
N SER A 170 -12.93 16.29 -9.65
CA SER A 170 -13.98 15.40 -9.16
C SER A 170 -15.22 15.56 -10.02
N SER A 171 -16.21 14.69 -9.82
CA SER A 171 -17.53 14.87 -10.47
C SER A 171 -18.24 16.17 -10.04
N ASN A 172 -17.77 16.82 -8.97
CA ASN A 172 -18.33 18.03 -8.41
C ASN A 172 -17.44 19.26 -8.59
N ILE A 173 -16.17 19.10 -8.98
CA ILE A 173 -15.23 20.19 -9.21
C ILE A 173 -14.54 20.04 -10.56
N ASP A 174 -14.43 21.14 -11.29
CA ASP A 174 -13.68 21.19 -12.53
C ASP A 174 -12.18 20.92 -12.29
N PHE A 175 -11.48 20.59 -13.37
CA PHE A 175 -10.04 20.41 -13.38
C PHE A 175 -9.33 21.61 -12.73
N THR A 176 -8.59 21.35 -11.67
CA THR A 176 -7.89 22.35 -10.87
C THR A 176 -6.39 22.05 -10.84
N GLU A 177 -5.57 22.99 -11.30
CA GLU A 177 -4.11 22.90 -11.23
C GLU A 177 -3.60 23.31 -9.86
N ILE A 178 -2.60 22.57 -9.37
CA ILE A 178 -1.99 22.75 -8.06
C ILE A 178 -0.47 22.63 -8.18
N ALA A 179 0.25 23.40 -7.38
CA ALA A 179 1.69 23.28 -7.25
C ALA A 179 2.10 23.76 -5.87
N GLY A 180 3.10 23.10 -5.31
CA GLY A 180 3.53 23.35 -3.95
C GLY A 180 4.93 22.82 -3.69
N GLN A 181 5.36 23.01 -2.45
CA GLN A 181 6.61 22.50 -1.94
C GLN A 181 6.36 21.91 -0.56
N ASN A 182 6.92 20.72 -0.31
CA ASN A 182 6.70 19.94 0.91
C ASN A 182 5.23 19.48 1.05
N ASN A 183 4.76 19.30 2.29
CA ASN A 183 3.43 18.81 2.59
C ASN A 183 2.35 19.89 2.36
N GLU A 184 1.18 19.47 1.85
CA GLU A 184 0.01 20.33 1.67
C GLU A 184 -1.29 19.51 1.77
N ASP A 185 -2.38 20.13 2.20
CA ASP A 185 -3.70 19.54 2.20
C ASP A 185 -4.72 20.39 1.45
N ILE A 186 -5.62 19.74 0.72
CA ILE A 186 -6.60 20.38 -0.14
C ILE A 186 -7.96 19.76 0.11
N ILE A 187 -8.91 20.57 0.57
CA ILE A 187 -10.30 20.16 0.75
C ILE A 187 -11.07 20.42 -0.54
N PHE A 188 -11.78 19.41 -1.04
CA PHE A 188 -12.58 19.52 -2.27
C PHE A 188 -13.94 18.84 -2.14
N GLU A 189 -14.89 19.26 -2.98
CA GLU A 189 -16.22 18.67 -3.02
C GLU A 189 -16.19 17.27 -3.66
N CYS A 190 -16.77 16.29 -2.94
CA CYS A 190 -16.77 14.88 -3.31
C CYS A 190 -18.09 14.27 -2.82
N ASN A 191 -19.18 14.54 -3.53
CA ASN A 191 -20.56 14.28 -3.11
C ASN A 191 -21.22 13.21 -3.99
N SER A 192 -21.31 12.00 -3.47
CA SER A 192 -22.12 10.92 -4.06
C SER A 192 -23.60 11.08 -3.65
N SER A 193 -24.50 11.05 -4.62
CA SER A 193 -25.96 11.13 -4.41
C SER A 193 -26.64 9.76 -4.62
N MET A 194 -27.87 9.59 -4.12
CA MET A 194 -28.61 8.34 -4.33
C MET A 194 -28.81 8.09 -5.84
N GLY A 195 -28.08 7.10 -6.37
CA GLY A 195 -28.10 6.73 -7.79
C GLY A 195 -26.96 7.27 -8.64
N SER A 196 -26.03 8.06 -8.09
CA SER A 196 -24.83 8.52 -8.81
C SER A 196 -23.63 8.63 -7.87
N GLN A 197 -22.64 7.79 -8.11
CA GLN A 197 -21.37 7.77 -7.38
C GLN A 197 -20.43 8.81 -8.00
N ALA A 198 -19.98 9.77 -7.20
CA ALA A 198 -19.00 10.76 -7.64
C ALA A 198 -17.61 10.10 -7.70
N LEU A 199 -16.83 10.39 -8.73
CA LEU A 199 -15.45 9.97 -8.90
C LEU A 199 -14.53 11.17 -8.64
N PHE A 200 -13.34 10.92 -8.11
CA PHE A 200 -12.23 11.88 -8.09
C PHE A 200 -11.01 11.28 -8.77
N GLY A 201 -10.13 12.14 -9.26
CA GLY A 201 -8.82 11.74 -9.74
C GLY A 201 -7.80 12.86 -9.53
N ALA A 202 -6.59 12.50 -9.13
CA ALA A 202 -5.47 13.42 -9.00
C ALA A 202 -4.24 12.85 -9.68
N LYS A 203 -3.49 13.72 -10.37
CA LYS A 203 -2.19 13.41 -10.95
C LYS A 203 -1.19 14.45 -10.48
N ILE A 204 -0.17 14.04 -9.72
CA ILE A 204 0.85 14.94 -9.17
C ILE A 204 2.23 14.39 -9.49
N GLN A 205 3.14 15.27 -9.89
CA GLN A 205 4.48 14.94 -10.32
C GLN A 205 5.51 15.72 -9.50
N LYS A 206 6.61 15.05 -9.12
CA LYS A 206 7.81 15.69 -8.57
C LYS A 206 8.49 16.54 -9.65
N LEU A 207 8.90 17.75 -9.28
CA LEU A 207 9.70 18.64 -10.13
C LEU A 207 11.22 18.44 -9.94
N THR A 208 11.62 17.47 -9.11
CA THR A 208 13.01 17.17 -8.76
C THR A 208 13.36 15.70 -9.02
N GLN A 209 14.66 15.44 -9.09
CA GLN A 209 15.22 14.09 -9.22
C GLN A 209 15.21 13.32 -7.90
N GLU A 210 15.44 14.02 -6.78
CA GLU A 210 15.47 13.46 -5.43
C GLU A 210 14.19 13.81 -4.65
N GLY A 211 14.00 13.19 -3.49
CA GLY A 211 12.83 13.37 -2.62
C GLY A 211 11.72 12.37 -2.88
N TYR A 212 10.62 12.49 -2.14
CA TYR A 212 9.45 11.62 -2.26
C TYR A 212 8.17 12.42 -2.47
N LEU A 213 7.15 11.73 -2.97
CA LEU A 213 5.80 12.23 -3.05
C LEU A 213 4.85 11.11 -2.64
N GLU A 214 4.02 11.35 -1.64
CA GLU A 214 3.03 10.41 -1.13
C GLU A 214 1.69 11.13 -0.99
N LEU A 215 0.65 10.55 -1.58
CA LEU A 215 -0.68 11.13 -1.65
C LEU A 215 -1.67 10.25 -0.90
N PHE A 216 -2.57 10.89 -0.15
CA PHE A 216 -3.77 10.24 0.39
C PHE A 216 -5.00 11.06 0.05
N VAL A 217 -6.09 10.40 -0.28
CA VAL A 217 -7.41 11.04 -0.27
C VAL A 217 -8.21 10.43 0.84
N ILE A 218 -8.68 11.28 1.76
CA ILE A 218 -9.47 10.88 2.91
C ILE A 218 -10.86 11.50 2.86
N GLN A 219 -11.85 10.74 3.33
CA GLN A 219 -13.23 11.19 3.47
C GLN A 219 -13.90 10.41 4.59
N ASN A 220 -14.71 11.08 5.43
CA ASN A 220 -15.41 10.46 6.56
C ASN A 220 -14.47 9.60 7.44
N GLN A 221 -13.30 10.13 7.78
CA GLN A 221 -12.26 9.45 8.56
C GLN A 221 -11.75 8.13 7.96
N LYS A 222 -11.85 7.95 6.63
CA LYS A 222 -11.32 6.79 5.92
C LYS A 222 -10.43 7.23 4.76
N ILE A 223 -9.37 6.47 4.52
CA ILE A 223 -8.57 6.57 3.30
C ILE A 223 -9.36 5.95 2.15
N LEU A 224 -9.57 6.73 1.09
CA LEU A 224 -10.21 6.28 -0.15
C LEU A 224 -9.17 5.76 -1.14
N SER A 225 -8.12 6.54 -1.38
CA SER A 225 -7.05 6.18 -2.30
C SER A 225 -5.72 6.69 -1.77
N GLN A 226 -4.64 5.98 -2.12
CA GLN A 226 -3.29 6.38 -1.80
C GLN A 226 -2.33 6.03 -2.94
N GLY A 227 -1.18 6.70 -2.99
CA GLY A 227 -0.12 6.38 -3.94
C GLY A 227 1.15 7.14 -3.60
N SER A 228 2.30 6.60 -3.97
CA SER A 228 3.59 7.21 -3.69
C SER A 228 4.59 6.99 -4.82
N THR A 229 5.63 7.83 -4.85
CA THR A 229 6.78 7.66 -5.73
C THR A 229 8.03 8.32 -5.15
N GLU A 230 9.16 7.63 -5.30
CA GLU A 230 10.50 8.16 -5.03
C GLU A 230 11.31 8.31 -6.32
N ALA A 231 10.74 7.90 -7.47
CA ALA A 231 11.42 7.96 -8.75
C ALA A 231 11.80 9.40 -9.13
N SER A 232 12.87 9.54 -9.92
CA SER A 232 13.30 10.82 -10.46
C SER A 232 12.22 11.42 -11.34
N PHE A 233 11.76 12.64 -11.00
CA PHE A 233 10.59 13.28 -11.61
C PHE A 233 9.32 12.40 -11.63
N GLY A 234 9.22 11.49 -10.64
CA GLY A 234 8.15 10.51 -10.55
C GLY A 234 6.77 11.16 -10.46
N GLU A 235 5.78 10.46 -11.01
CA GLU A 235 4.37 10.86 -10.96
C GLU A 235 3.55 9.86 -10.14
N VAL A 236 2.55 10.38 -9.43
CA VAL A 236 1.55 9.61 -8.72
C VAL A 236 0.19 9.93 -9.33
N TYR A 237 -0.52 8.89 -9.76
CA TYR A 237 -1.89 8.97 -10.22
C TYR A 237 -2.79 8.17 -9.28
N ILE A 238 -3.78 8.84 -8.69
CA ILE A 238 -4.77 8.22 -7.81
C ILE A 238 -6.18 8.54 -8.31
N THR A 239 -7.07 7.57 -8.22
CA THR A 239 -8.46 7.70 -8.66
C THR A 239 -9.32 6.72 -7.89
N ASP A 240 -10.44 7.20 -7.34
CA ASP A 240 -11.45 6.34 -6.73
C ASP A 240 -12.77 7.12 -6.62
N ASN A 241 -13.75 6.48 -6.01
CA ASN A 241 -15.08 6.98 -5.80
C ASN A 241 -15.23 7.66 -4.44
N CYS A 242 -15.99 8.75 -4.40
CA CYS A 242 -16.45 9.38 -3.18
C CYS A 242 -17.43 8.47 -2.43
N LEU A 243 -17.35 8.45 -1.10
CA LEU A 243 -18.30 7.74 -0.24
C LEU A 243 -19.71 8.34 -0.36
N SER A 244 -20.70 7.45 -0.36
CA SER A 244 -22.11 7.84 -0.31
C SER A 244 -22.52 8.26 1.09
N ASN A 245 -23.18 9.41 1.22
CA ASN A 245 -23.81 9.82 2.47
C ASN A 245 -25.10 9.02 2.71
N SER A 246 -25.01 7.71 2.94
CA SER A 246 -26.11 6.96 3.55
C SER A 246 -26.03 7.12 5.06
N GLY A 247 -26.55 8.24 5.56
CA GLY A 247 -26.92 8.31 6.98
C GLY A 247 -27.98 7.25 7.30
N PRO A 248 -28.05 6.74 8.54
CA PRO A 248 -29.11 5.83 8.93
C PRO A 248 -30.46 6.51 8.65
N THR A 249 -31.31 5.86 7.84
CA THR A 249 -32.68 6.34 7.64
C THR A 249 -33.37 6.38 9.00
N PRO A 250 -33.96 7.50 9.42
CA PRO A 250 -34.81 7.52 10.60
C PRO A 250 -35.92 6.50 10.38
N VAL A 251 -35.99 5.50 11.26
CA VAL A 251 -37.16 4.61 11.32
C VAL A 251 -38.36 5.52 11.57
N PRO A 252 -39.42 5.49 10.74
CA PRO A 252 -40.62 6.25 11.04
C PRO A 252 -41.19 5.68 12.33
N ASP A 253 -41.29 6.51 13.36
CA ASP A 253 -41.97 6.17 14.60
C ASP A 253 -43.43 5.86 14.23
N GLY A 254 -43.75 4.57 14.27
CA GLY A 254 -45.04 4.03 13.90
C GLY A 254 -46.04 4.39 14.98
N GLY A 255 -46.74 5.51 14.80
CA GLY A 255 -47.94 5.82 15.55
C GLY A 255 -49.04 4.80 15.24
N GLY A 256 -49.42 4.04 16.28
CA GLY A 256 -50.59 3.17 16.34
C GLY A 256 -51.14 3.14 17.75
#